data_AF-A0AA37HP12-F1
#
_entry.id   AF-A0AA37HP12-F1
#
_cell.length_a   1.000
_cell.length_b   1.000
_cell.length_c   1.000
_cell.angle_alpha   90.00
_cell.angle_beta   90.00
_cell.angle_gamma   90.00
#
_symmetry.space_group_name_H-M   'P 1'
#
loop_
_entity.id
_entity.type
_entity.pdbx_description
1 polymer ?
#
loop_
_entity_poly.entity_id
_entity_poly.type
_entity_poly.pdbx_seq_one_letter_code
_entity_poly.pdbx_strand_id
1 'polypeptide(L)'
;MRGPDSSNTPWTDAELADAVDAYVFLVQAQASGLVFRREAAARALLDEGLPRRNDASLRYRFRNISAIVQELGGPLLIGYSPAQQVGAGVRERIRAMLLANVHFNELVAADRIGRLATDTPSVPRADALAALAKLRRQIDEVEREFTGVRGIGHNNPPGPIAPVDDRRVAFEAARADIATLESELAKPAVDQQIVTRHSEGLLKFGVQMTTWIGQRTTKFVDAFLVALAPAVVLKVTGLMPQIIEALSTVAKSIGH
;
A
#
# COMPACT_ATOMS: atom_id res chain seq x y z
N MET A 1 -29.11 10.00 -13.67
CA MET A 1 -28.38 11.27 -13.85
C MET A 1 -26.90 10.99 -13.68
N ARG A 2 -26.08 11.22 -14.72
CA ARG A 2 -24.62 11.09 -14.68
C ARG A 2 -24.04 12.40 -14.11
N GLY A 3 -23.26 12.32 -13.04
CA GLY A 3 -22.63 13.48 -12.40
C GLY A 3 -21.57 14.14 -13.31
N PRO A 4 -21.18 15.40 -13.06
CA PRO A 4 -20.30 16.17 -13.93
C PRO A 4 -18.92 15.53 -14.05
N ASP A 5 -18.40 15.50 -15.28
CA ASP A 5 -17.11 14.91 -15.65
C ASP A 5 -15.96 15.43 -14.77
N SER A 6 -15.27 14.49 -14.11
CA SER A 6 -14.18 14.73 -13.14
C SER A 6 -12.84 15.19 -13.76
N SER A 7 -12.86 15.72 -14.99
CA SER A 7 -11.65 15.97 -15.78
C SER A 7 -10.90 17.26 -15.43
N ASN A 8 -11.49 18.20 -14.67
CA ASN A 8 -10.91 19.53 -14.49
C ASN A 8 -10.60 19.96 -13.03
N THR A 9 -10.83 19.11 -12.04
CA THR A 9 -10.48 19.44 -10.64
C THR A 9 -8.97 19.26 -10.41
N PRO A 10 -8.23 20.29 -9.97
CA PRO A 10 -6.80 20.17 -9.66
C PRO A 10 -6.52 19.10 -8.60
N TRP A 11 -5.38 18.41 -8.68
CA TRP A 11 -4.94 17.44 -7.66
C TRP A 11 -4.51 18.16 -6.38
N THR A 12 -5.11 17.78 -5.25
CA THR A 12 -4.72 18.27 -3.93
C THR A 12 -3.42 17.62 -3.48
N ASP A 13 -2.77 18.19 -2.47
CA ASP A 13 -1.54 17.60 -1.92
C ASP A 13 -1.81 16.23 -1.30
N ALA A 14 -2.92 16.06 -0.56
CA ALA A 14 -3.33 14.76 -0.05
C ALA A 14 -3.45 13.70 -1.18
N GLU A 15 -4.16 14.02 -2.27
CA GLU A 15 -4.30 13.07 -3.38
C GLU A 15 -2.95 12.75 -4.05
N LEU A 16 -2.03 13.71 -4.11
CA LEU A 16 -0.67 13.48 -4.61
C LEU A 16 0.14 12.61 -3.65
N ALA A 17 0.03 12.85 -2.34
CA ALA A 17 0.72 12.07 -1.31
C ALA A 17 0.24 10.61 -1.33
N ASP A 18 -1.08 10.38 -1.34
CA ASP A 18 -1.67 9.04 -1.45
C ASP A 18 -1.17 8.31 -2.69
N ALA A 19 -1.11 9.00 -3.83
CA ALA A 19 -0.58 8.43 -5.08
C ALA A 19 0.93 8.14 -5.02
N VAL A 20 1.72 8.98 -4.35
CA VAL A 20 3.16 8.78 -4.16
C VAL A 20 3.44 7.60 -3.24
N ASP A 21 2.77 7.52 -2.09
CA ASP A 21 2.97 6.44 -1.12
C ASP A 21 2.55 5.09 -1.70
N ALA A 22 1.42 5.04 -2.40
CA ALA A 22 1.01 3.85 -3.14
C ALA A 22 2.02 3.46 -4.22
N TYR A 23 2.55 4.42 -4.99
CA TYR A 23 3.57 4.16 -6.00
C TYR A 23 4.83 3.55 -5.38
N VAL A 24 5.34 4.15 -4.30
CA VAL A 24 6.55 3.68 -3.61
C VAL A 24 6.35 2.26 -3.06
N PHE A 25 5.23 1.99 -2.41
CA PHE A 25 4.91 0.63 -1.93
C PHE A 25 4.90 -0.40 -3.05
N LEU A 26 4.27 -0.07 -4.19
CA LEU A 26 4.22 -0.97 -5.34
C LEU A 26 5.61 -1.23 -5.95
N VAL A 27 6.49 -0.22 -5.96
CA VAL A 27 7.88 -0.39 -6.41
C VAL A 27 8.65 -1.30 -5.44
N GLN A 28 8.46 -1.18 -4.12
CA GLN A 28 9.07 -2.08 -3.14
C GLN A 28 8.59 -3.53 -3.31
N ALA A 29 7.29 -3.73 -3.54
CA ALA A 29 6.72 -5.05 -3.81
C ALA A 29 7.33 -5.66 -5.08
N GLN A 30 7.42 -4.88 -6.17
CA GLN A 30 8.05 -5.30 -7.42
C GLN A 30 9.53 -5.65 -7.24
N ALA A 31 10.30 -4.82 -6.51
CA ALA A 31 11.71 -5.07 -6.23
C ALA A 31 11.91 -6.38 -5.44
N SER A 32 10.90 -6.80 -4.68
CA SER A 32 10.88 -8.07 -3.94
C SER A 32 10.40 -9.27 -4.76
N GLY A 33 10.23 -9.10 -6.08
CA GLY A 33 9.77 -10.14 -7.01
C GLY A 33 8.26 -10.38 -7.00
N LEU A 34 7.48 -9.52 -6.34
CA LEU A 34 6.03 -9.67 -6.26
C LEU A 34 5.36 -9.06 -7.49
N VAL A 35 4.49 -9.85 -8.13
CA VAL A 35 3.69 -9.40 -9.28
C VAL A 35 2.35 -8.91 -8.76
N PHE A 36 1.97 -7.69 -9.17
CA PHE A 36 0.69 -7.10 -8.81
C PHE A 36 -0.02 -6.59 -10.07
N ARG A 37 -1.30 -6.95 -10.23
CA ARG A 37 -2.05 -6.53 -11.42
C ARG A 37 -2.35 -5.05 -11.32
N ARG A 38 -2.14 -4.34 -12.43
CA ARG A 38 -2.32 -2.90 -12.55
C ARG A 38 -3.73 -2.46 -12.17
N GLU A 39 -4.73 -3.23 -12.60
CA GLU A 39 -6.13 -2.96 -12.37
C GLU A 39 -6.49 -3.10 -10.89
N ALA A 40 -5.88 -4.06 -10.18
CA ALA A 40 -6.07 -4.21 -8.75
C ALA A 40 -5.45 -3.05 -7.97
N ALA A 41 -4.25 -2.61 -8.37
CA ALA A 41 -3.60 -1.42 -7.80
C ALA A 41 -4.45 -0.16 -7.96
N ALA A 42 -4.94 0.07 -9.17
CA ALA A 42 -5.77 1.23 -9.47
C ALA A 42 -7.06 1.22 -8.66
N ARG A 43 -7.77 0.07 -8.60
CA ARG A 43 -9.01 -0.04 -7.81
C ARG A 43 -8.78 0.18 -6.33
N ALA A 44 -7.75 -0.44 -5.75
CA ALA A 44 -7.44 -0.28 -4.33
C ALA A 44 -7.27 1.19 -3.92
N LEU A 45 -6.62 1.98 -4.77
CA LEU A 45 -6.39 3.40 -4.51
C LEU A 45 -7.60 4.28 -4.84
N LEU A 46 -8.35 3.97 -5.88
CA LEU A 46 -9.54 4.74 -6.29
C LEU A 46 -10.72 4.55 -5.35
N ASP A 47 -10.94 3.33 -4.87
CA ASP A 47 -12.08 2.98 -4.01
C ASP A 47 -11.99 3.69 -2.65
N GLU A 48 -10.77 3.95 -2.14
CA GLU A 48 -10.58 4.49 -0.78
C GLU A 48 -9.87 5.85 -0.71
N GLY A 49 -8.78 6.04 -1.45
CA GLY A 49 -7.96 7.26 -1.33
C GLY A 49 -8.39 8.38 -2.28
N LEU A 50 -8.93 8.02 -3.45
CA LEU A 50 -9.14 8.97 -4.55
C LEU A 50 -10.58 8.95 -5.10
N PRO A 51 -11.62 9.17 -4.27
CA PRO A 51 -13.02 9.00 -4.68
C PRO A 51 -13.48 9.97 -5.79
N ARG A 52 -12.72 11.05 -6.02
CA ARG A 52 -12.99 12.05 -7.08
C ARG A 52 -12.18 11.82 -8.36
N ARG A 53 -11.35 10.79 -8.39
CA ARG A 53 -10.49 10.46 -9.52
C ARG A 53 -11.04 9.26 -10.27
N ASN A 54 -10.57 9.14 -11.50
CA ASN A 54 -10.83 7.99 -12.34
C ASN A 54 -9.50 7.32 -12.69
N ASP A 55 -9.61 6.10 -13.19
CA ASP A 55 -8.47 5.25 -13.55
C ASP A 55 -7.54 5.90 -14.59
N ALA A 56 -8.06 6.63 -15.57
CA ALA A 56 -7.23 7.36 -16.54
C ALA A 56 -6.39 8.47 -15.86
N SER A 57 -7.00 9.24 -14.96
CA SER A 57 -6.35 10.30 -14.18
C SER A 57 -5.26 9.74 -13.27
N LEU A 58 -5.55 8.63 -12.58
CA LEU A 58 -4.58 7.95 -11.72
C LEU A 58 -3.40 7.39 -12.53
N ARG A 59 -3.66 6.73 -13.67
CA ARG A 59 -2.57 6.23 -14.52
C ARG A 59 -1.66 7.35 -14.99
N TYR A 60 -2.23 8.47 -15.43
CA TYR A 60 -1.43 9.63 -15.82
C TYR A 60 -0.63 10.19 -14.64
N ARG A 61 -1.20 10.20 -13.43
CA ARG A 61 -0.50 10.58 -12.21
C ARG A 61 0.71 9.67 -11.93
N PHE A 62 0.55 8.36 -12.04
CA PHE A 62 1.66 7.42 -11.86
C PHE A 62 2.75 7.60 -12.92
N ARG A 63 2.39 7.94 -14.17
CA ARG A 63 3.39 8.31 -15.19
C ARG A 63 4.16 9.58 -14.85
N ASN A 64 3.49 10.59 -14.27
CA ASN A 64 4.17 11.78 -13.76
C ASN A 64 5.13 11.42 -12.61
N ILE A 65 4.70 10.56 -11.68
CA ILE A 65 5.57 10.08 -10.60
C ILE A 65 6.77 9.31 -11.18
N SER A 66 6.56 8.38 -12.11
CA SER A 66 7.64 7.67 -12.81
C SER A 66 8.66 8.61 -13.46
N ALA A 67 8.22 9.73 -14.04
CA ALA A 67 9.15 10.72 -14.60
C ALA A 67 10.04 11.35 -13.53
N ILE A 68 9.47 11.74 -12.38
CA ILE A 68 10.26 12.33 -11.29
C ILE A 68 11.14 11.28 -10.61
N VAL A 69 10.67 10.04 -10.45
CA VAL A 69 11.47 8.93 -9.94
C VAL A 69 12.67 8.66 -10.85
N GLN A 70 12.48 8.70 -12.17
CA GLN A 70 13.58 8.59 -13.14
C GLN A 70 14.58 9.75 -12.98
N GLU A 71 14.10 10.99 -12.87
CA GLU A 71 14.93 12.18 -12.63
C GLU A 71 15.76 12.05 -11.33
N LEU A 72 15.22 11.40 -10.29
CA LEU A 72 15.88 11.15 -9.00
C LEU A 72 16.76 9.89 -8.99
N GLY A 73 16.80 9.12 -10.08
CA GLY A 73 17.60 7.90 -10.21
C GLY A 73 17.06 6.71 -9.42
N GLY A 74 15.75 6.66 -9.16
CA GLY A 74 15.09 5.54 -8.51
C GLY A 74 14.54 4.49 -9.49
N PRO A 75 14.17 3.29 -8.98
CA PRO A 75 13.57 2.23 -9.79
C PRO A 75 12.14 2.56 -10.23
N LEU A 76 11.76 2.13 -11.44
CA LEU A 76 10.46 2.41 -12.03
C LEU A 76 9.45 1.29 -11.79
N LEU A 77 8.19 1.67 -11.54
CA LEU A 77 7.08 0.73 -11.54
C LEU A 77 6.76 0.24 -12.96
N ILE A 78 6.83 -1.07 -13.17
CA ILE A 78 6.55 -1.72 -14.46
C ILE A 78 5.11 -1.41 -14.88
N GLY A 79 4.94 -1.08 -16.16
CA GLY A 79 3.64 -0.74 -16.72
C GLY A 79 3.28 0.75 -16.64
N TYR A 80 4.09 1.58 -16.00
CA TYR A 80 3.90 3.04 -15.93
C TYR A 80 5.12 3.78 -16.48
N SER A 81 5.17 3.94 -17.80
CA SER A 81 6.25 4.68 -18.45
C SER A 81 6.26 6.16 -18.02
N PRO A 82 7.46 6.74 -17.78
CA PRO A 82 7.60 8.17 -17.52
C PRO A 82 6.78 9.05 -18.47
N ALA A 83 6.09 10.05 -17.93
CA ALA A 83 5.47 11.08 -18.74
C ALA A 83 6.56 11.93 -19.43
N GLN A 84 6.34 12.29 -20.70
CA GLN A 84 7.27 13.15 -21.44
C GLN A 84 7.33 14.58 -20.87
N GLN A 85 6.22 15.03 -20.29
CA GLN A 85 6.10 16.34 -19.67
C GLN A 85 5.30 16.22 -18.38
N VAL A 86 5.81 16.87 -17.34
CA VAL A 86 5.12 17.05 -16.06
C VAL A 86 4.99 18.55 -15.84
N GLY A 87 3.78 19.03 -15.53
CA GLY A 87 3.55 20.46 -15.25
C GLY A 87 4.39 20.93 -14.05
N ALA A 88 5.00 22.11 -14.14
CA ALA A 88 5.99 22.59 -13.16
C ALA A 88 5.49 22.57 -11.71
N GLY A 89 4.27 23.04 -11.45
CA GLY A 89 3.70 23.04 -10.09
C GLY A 89 3.45 21.63 -9.53
N VAL A 90 3.14 20.65 -10.39
CA VAL A 90 2.99 19.25 -9.99
C VAL A 90 4.35 18.60 -9.74
N ARG A 91 5.34 18.89 -10.60
CA ARG A 91 6.69 18.32 -10.52
C ARG A 91 7.31 18.59 -9.15
N GLU A 92 7.36 19.85 -8.72
CA GLU A 92 8.00 20.21 -7.44
C GLU A 92 7.31 19.57 -6.23
N ARG A 93 5.98 19.49 -6.25
CA ARG A 93 5.19 18.85 -5.17
C ARG A 93 5.48 17.35 -5.07
N ILE A 94 5.44 16.63 -6.19
CA ILE A 94 5.78 15.20 -6.24
C ILE A 94 7.24 14.98 -5.82
N ARG A 95 8.16 15.82 -6.30
CA ARG A 95 9.58 15.72 -5.95
C ARG A 95 9.82 15.88 -4.45
N ALA A 96 9.17 16.87 -3.82
CA ALA A 96 9.25 17.07 -2.38
C ALA A 96 8.71 15.87 -1.59
N MET A 97 7.57 15.31 -2.01
CA MET A 97 6.98 14.12 -1.38
C MET A 97 7.89 12.90 -1.49
N LEU A 98 8.48 12.65 -2.66
CA LEU A 98 9.42 11.55 -2.87
C LEU A 98 10.67 11.68 -1.99
N LEU A 99 11.28 12.86 -1.93
CA LEU A 99 12.49 13.08 -1.12
C LEU A 99 12.22 12.95 0.39
N ALA A 100 11.01 13.28 0.83
CA ALA A 100 10.58 13.09 2.22
C ALA A 100 10.19 11.63 2.55
N ASN A 101 9.97 10.79 1.54
CA ASN A 101 9.55 9.41 1.74
C ASN A 101 10.75 8.50 2.04
N VAL A 102 10.81 7.97 3.26
CA VAL A 102 11.91 7.10 3.74
C VAL A 102 12.06 5.85 2.87
N HIS A 103 10.95 5.21 2.50
CA HIS A 103 10.96 4.01 1.66
C HIS A 103 11.44 4.27 0.24
N PHE A 104 11.16 5.45 -0.31
CA PHE A 104 11.74 5.86 -1.59
C PHE A 104 13.25 6.05 -1.48
N ASN A 105 13.74 6.68 -0.41
CA ASN A 105 15.17 6.86 -0.19
C ASN A 105 15.89 5.51 -0.01
N GLU A 106 15.26 4.54 0.66
CA GLU A 106 15.74 3.16 0.76
C GLU A 106 15.80 2.48 -0.62
N LEU A 107 14.78 2.64 -1.45
CA LEU A 107 14.78 2.11 -2.83
C LEU A 107 15.90 2.68 -3.69
N VAL A 108 16.14 3.99 -3.62
CA VAL A 108 17.23 4.65 -4.36
C VAL A 108 18.60 4.15 -3.89
N ALA A 109 18.77 3.96 -2.57
CA ALA A 109 20.00 3.40 -2.02
C ALA A 109 20.19 1.92 -2.44
N ALA A 110 19.13 1.13 -2.36
CA ALA A 110 19.14 -0.28 -2.72
C ALA A 110 19.37 -0.51 -4.21
N ASP A 111 18.76 0.27 -5.12
CA ASP A 111 18.98 0.14 -6.57
C ASP A 111 20.43 0.41 -6.96
N ARG A 112 21.09 1.35 -6.29
CA ARG A 112 22.53 1.62 -6.50
C ARG A 112 23.41 0.45 -6.11
N ILE A 113 23.02 -0.31 -5.08
CA ILE A 113 23.76 -1.47 -4.57
C ILE A 113 23.39 -2.76 -5.34
N GLY A 114 22.11 -2.94 -5.64
CA GLY A 114 21.49 -4.15 -6.19
C GLY A 114 21.77 -4.43 -7.66
N ARG A 115 22.26 -3.44 -8.43
CA ARG A 115 22.79 -3.69 -9.79
C ARG A 115 24.01 -4.65 -9.83
N LEU A 116 24.44 -5.18 -8.69
CA LEU A 116 25.61 -6.05 -8.54
C LEU A 116 25.31 -7.49 -8.06
N ALA A 117 24.06 -7.95 -7.87
CA ALA A 117 23.80 -9.33 -7.43
C ALA A 117 22.52 -9.99 -7.99
N THR A 118 22.67 -11.25 -8.44
CA THR A 118 21.64 -12.21 -8.87
C THR A 118 21.58 -13.41 -7.91
N ASP A 119 20.57 -14.26 -8.10
CA ASP A 119 20.18 -15.47 -7.36
C ASP A 119 19.47 -15.25 -6.02
N THR A 120 18.17 -15.59 -6.03
CA THR A 120 17.34 -15.65 -4.84
C THR A 120 17.23 -17.12 -4.41
N PRO A 121 17.79 -17.52 -3.26
CA PRO A 121 17.67 -18.89 -2.78
C PRO A 121 16.22 -19.24 -2.48
N SER A 122 15.82 -20.48 -2.80
CA SER A 122 14.54 -21.05 -2.38
C SER A 122 14.49 -21.11 -0.86
N VAL A 123 13.35 -20.72 -0.29
CA VAL A 123 13.14 -20.65 1.17
C VAL A 123 12.25 -21.82 1.62
N PRO A 124 12.53 -22.47 2.76
CA PRO A 124 11.64 -23.51 3.30
C PRO A 124 10.20 -23.01 3.50
N ARG A 125 9.20 -23.87 3.20
CA ARG A 125 7.77 -23.56 3.45
C ARG A 125 7.47 -23.24 4.93
N ALA A 126 8.23 -23.83 5.86
CA ALA A 126 8.11 -23.54 7.28
C ALA A 126 8.40 -22.07 7.60
N ASP A 127 9.36 -21.45 6.90
CA ASP A 127 9.71 -20.04 7.10
C ASP A 127 8.63 -19.12 6.53
N ALA A 128 8.04 -19.49 5.39
CA ALA A 128 6.88 -18.78 4.83
C ALA A 128 5.68 -18.81 5.78
N LEU A 129 5.38 -19.96 6.39
CA LEU A 129 4.34 -20.08 7.43
C LEU A 129 4.66 -19.24 8.66
N ALA A 130 5.92 -19.21 9.12
CA ALA A 130 6.34 -18.39 10.24
C ALA A 130 6.19 -16.88 9.92
N ALA A 131 6.53 -16.46 8.71
CA ALA A 131 6.38 -15.09 8.24
C ALA A 131 4.91 -14.67 8.17
N LEU A 132 4.02 -15.52 7.65
CA LEU A 132 2.56 -15.28 7.64
C LEU A 132 1.98 -15.18 9.06
N ALA A 133 2.38 -16.07 9.96
CA ALA A 133 1.94 -16.02 11.35
C ALA A 133 2.42 -14.74 12.06
N LYS A 134 3.64 -14.26 11.75
CA LYS A 134 4.16 -12.98 12.24
C LYS A 134 3.35 -11.81 11.68
N LEU A 135 3.08 -11.80 10.37
CA LEU A 135 2.28 -10.77 9.73
C LEU A 135 0.88 -10.68 10.34
N ARG A 136 0.20 -11.82 10.55
CA ARG A 136 -1.13 -11.86 11.20
C ARG A 136 -1.10 -11.16 12.57
N ARG A 137 -0.11 -11.47 13.41
CA ARG A 137 0.02 -10.83 14.74
C ARG A 137 0.21 -9.32 14.65
N GLN A 138 0.96 -8.84 13.66
CA GLN A 138 1.17 -7.41 13.44
C GLN A 138 -0.09 -6.73 12.91
N ILE A 139 -0.84 -7.38 12.01
CA ILE A 139 -2.15 -6.90 11.56
C ILE A 139 -3.11 -6.79 12.76
N ASP A 140 -3.17 -7.81 13.62
CA ASP A 140 -4.01 -7.79 14.82
C ASP A 140 -3.61 -6.65 15.78
N GLU A 141 -2.31 -6.39 15.91
CA GLU A 141 -1.80 -5.28 16.74
C GLU A 141 -2.21 -3.92 16.17
N VAL A 142 -2.04 -3.73 14.87
CA VAL A 142 -2.45 -2.50 14.19
C VAL A 142 -3.96 -2.30 14.27
N GLU A 143 -4.77 -3.34 14.04
CA GLU A 143 -6.24 -3.28 14.16
C GLU A 143 -6.67 -2.89 15.59
N ARG A 144 -6.04 -3.47 16.62
CA ARG A 144 -6.30 -3.10 18.03
C ARG A 144 -6.00 -1.64 18.30
N GLU A 145 -4.96 -1.08 17.71
CA GLU A 145 -4.61 0.33 17.87
C GLU A 145 -5.63 1.23 17.13
N PHE A 146 -6.06 0.85 15.93
CA PHE A 146 -7.11 1.57 15.20
C PHE A 146 -8.45 1.57 15.95
N THR A 147 -8.80 0.45 16.59
CA THR A 147 -10.06 0.29 17.33
C THR A 147 -9.98 0.83 18.77
N GLY A 148 -8.80 0.81 19.39
CA GLY A 148 -8.50 1.27 20.75
C GLY A 148 -8.51 2.79 20.92
N VAL A 149 -8.41 3.57 19.83
CA VAL A 149 -8.59 5.03 19.85
C VAL A 149 -10.02 5.46 20.26
N ARG A 150 -11.00 4.54 20.30
CA ARG A 150 -12.35 4.77 20.87
C ARG A 150 -12.42 4.55 22.40
N GLY A 151 -11.44 5.06 23.15
CA GLY A 151 -11.25 4.74 24.57
C GLY A 151 -11.06 5.90 25.53
N ILE A 152 -11.39 7.15 25.17
CA ILE A 152 -11.46 8.26 26.14
C ILE A 152 -12.93 8.47 26.51
N GLY A 153 -13.26 8.19 27.77
CA GLY A 153 -14.61 8.18 28.30
C GLY A 153 -15.38 9.49 28.05
N HIS A 154 -16.46 9.39 27.30
CA HIS A 154 -17.56 10.33 27.35
C HIS A 154 -18.86 9.51 27.37
N ASN A 155 -19.63 9.64 28.45
CA ASN A 155 -21.01 9.14 28.56
C ASN A 155 -21.93 9.90 27.59
N ASN A 156 -21.72 9.71 26.28
CA ASN A 156 -22.67 10.16 25.29
C ASN A 156 -23.69 9.05 25.03
N PRO A 157 -24.99 9.38 24.91
CA PRO A 157 -26.03 8.42 24.58
C PRO A 157 -25.73 7.75 23.22
N PRO A 158 -26.26 6.55 22.96
CA PRO A 158 -25.97 5.83 21.73
C PRO A 158 -26.36 6.67 20.51
N GLY A 159 -25.36 7.19 19.83
CA GLY A 159 -25.53 7.74 18.49
C GLY A 159 -25.87 6.61 17.50
N PRO A 160 -26.45 6.94 16.34
CA PRO A 160 -26.77 5.95 15.32
C PRO A 160 -25.53 5.12 14.96
N ILE A 161 -25.75 3.81 14.80
CA ILE A 161 -24.71 2.82 14.46
C ILE A 161 -23.97 3.34 13.23
N ALA A 162 -22.69 3.66 13.38
CA ALA A 162 -21.84 4.08 12.27
C ALA A 162 -21.91 3.02 11.16
N PRO A 163 -21.84 3.41 9.86
CA PRO A 163 -21.67 2.47 8.77
C PRO A 163 -20.54 1.49 9.10
N VAL A 164 -20.65 0.24 8.63
CA VAL A 164 -19.57 -0.75 8.76
C VAL A 164 -18.26 -0.06 8.40
N ASP A 165 -17.31 -0.03 9.33
CA ASP A 165 -16.04 0.64 9.11
C ASP A 165 -15.32 -0.14 8.00
N ASP A 166 -15.22 0.43 6.80
CA ASP A 166 -14.61 -0.21 5.62
C ASP A 166 -13.20 -0.75 5.94
N ARG A 167 -12.52 -0.13 6.90
CA ARG A 167 -11.22 -0.57 7.42
C ARG A 167 -11.31 -1.92 8.12
N ARG A 168 -12.33 -2.15 8.95
CA ARG A 168 -12.54 -3.45 9.62
C ARG A 168 -12.74 -4.57 8.60
N VAL A 169 -13.50 -4.30 7.53
CA VAL A 169 -13.67 -5.25 6.43
C VAL A 169 -12.35 -5.55 5.74
N ALA A 170 -11.50 -4.55 5.53
CA ALA A 170 -10.17 -4.74 4.96
C ALA A 170 -9.23 -5.55 5.89
N PHE A 171 -9.25 -5.31 7.21
CA PHE A 171 -8.52 -6.13 8.18
C PHE A 171 -9.00 -7.59 8.20
N GLU A 172 -10.32 -7.81 8.20
CA GLU A 172 -10.92 -9.15 8.13
C GLU A 172 -10.53 -9.88 6.83
N ALA A 173 -10.56 -9.18 5.69
CA ALA A 173 -10.14 -9.72 4.41
C ALA A 173 -8.65 -10.12 4.40
N ALA A 174 -7.77 -9.26 4.93
CA ALA A 174 -6.35 -9.56 5.05
C ALA A 174 -6.08 -10.79 5.95
N ARG A 175 -6.81 -10.92 7.06
CA ARG A 175 -6.73 -12.12 7.91
C ARG A 175 -7.19 -13.39 7.18
N ALA A 176 -8.26 -13.28 6.39
CA ALA A 176 -8.75 -14.39 5.57
C ALA A 176 -7.72 -14.79 4.50
N ASP A 177 -7.11 -13.83 3.80
CA ASP A 177 -6.06 -14.09 2.82
C ASP A 177 -4.85 -14.80 3.46
N ILE A 178 -4.39 -14.36 4.63
CA ILE A 178 -3.33 -15.04 5.38
C ILE A 178 -3.73 -16.48 5.72
N ALA A 179 -4.93 -16.69 6.27
CA ALA A 179 -5.40 -18.02 6.64
C ALA A 179 -5.48 -18.96 5.43
N THR A 180 -5.90 -18.46 4.26
CA THR A 180 -5.90 -19.25 3.03
C THR A 180 -4.48 -19.58 2.57
N LEU A 181 -3.55 -18.64 2.61
CA LEU A 181 -2.15 -18.89 2.28
C LEU A 181 -1.49 -19.91 3.22
N GLU A 182 -1.74 -19.82 4.53
CA GLU A 182 -1.25 -20.78 5.53
C GLU A 182 -1.77 -22.20 5.23
N SER A 183 -3.08 -22.32 4.95
CA SER A 183 -3.71 -23.59 4.58
C SER A 183 -3.17 -24.17 3.27
N GLU A 184 -2.94 -23.32 2.27
CA GLU A 184 -2.42 -23.74 0.96
C GLU A 184 -0.98 -24.23 1.05
N LEU A 185 -0.11 -23.51 1.78
CA LEU A 185 1.30 -23.89 1.96
C LEU A 185 1.49 -25.17 2.78
N ALA A 186 0.52 -25.54 3.62
CA ALA A 186 0.52 -26.79 4.36
C ALA A 186 0.23 -28.02 3.48
N LYS A 187 -0.28 -27.83 2.26
CA LYS A 187 -0.58 -28.94 1.34
C LYS A 187 0.69 -29.51 0.71
N PRO A 188 0.72 -30.83 0.39
CA PRO A 188 1.82 -31.42 -0.36
C PRO A 188 2.02 -30.76 -1.73
N ALA A 189 0.92 -30.61 -2.49
CA ALA A 189 0.88 -29.89 -3.76
C ALA A 189 0.20 -28.53 -3.55
N VAL A 190 0.91 -27.46 -3.95
CA VAL A 190 0.48 -26.08 -3.80
C VAL A 190 -0.18 -25.60 -5.09
N ASP A 191 -1.36 -25.02 -4.98
CA ASP A 191 -2.03 -24.31 -6.05
C ASP A 191 -1.48 -22.88 -6.17
N GLN A 192 -0.65 -22.65 -7.19
CA GLN A 192 -0.06 -21.33 -7.46
C GLN A 192 -1.10 -20.24 -7.76
N GLN A 193 -2.28 -20.59 -8.29
CA GLN A 193 -3.33 -19.63 -8.58
C GLN A 193 -3.98 -19.11 -7.30
N ILE A 194 -4.19 -19.99 -6.31
CA ILE A 194 -4.64 -19.61 -4.98
C ILE A 194 -3.61 -18.70 -4.33
N VAL A 195 -2.33 -19.09 -4.32
CA VAL A 195 -1.26 -18.27 -3.73
C VAL A 195 -1.20 -16.88 -4.37
N THR A 196 -1.25 -16.81 -5.69
CA THR A 196 -1.22 -15.53 -6.43
C THR A 196 -2.40 -14.64 -6.05
N ARG A 197 -3.62 -15.19 -6.03
CA ARG A 197 -4.84 -14.44 -5.72
C ARG A 197 -4.82 -13.85 -4.31
N HIS A 198 -4.42 -14.63 -3.31
CA HIS A 198 -4.42 -14.18 -1.92
C HIS A 198 -3.21 -13.29 -1.59
N SER A 199 -2.07 -13.48 -2.30
CA SER A 199 -0.96 -12.52 -2.25
C SER A 199 -1.37 -11.16 -2.81
N GLU A 200 -2.14 -11.13 -3.90
CA GLU A 200 -2.71 -9.90 -4.46
C GLU A 200 -3.70 -9.24 -3.49
N GLY A 201 -4.51 -10.01 -2.76
CA GLY A 201 -5.37 -9.49 -1.70
C GLY A 201 -4.59 -8.74 -0.61
N LEU A 202 -3.47 -9.31 -0.15
CA LEU A 202 -2.58 -8.67 0.84
C LEU A 202 -1.84 -7.45 0.30
N LEU A 203 -1.45 -7.43 -0.98
CA LEU A 203 -0.90 -6.23 -1.62
C LEU A 203 -1.95 -5.12 -1.77
N LYS A 204 -3.21 -5.48 -2.11
CA LYS A 204 -4.33 -4.54 -2.10
C LYS A 204 -4.51 -3.94 -0.70
N PHE A 205 -4.47 -4.78 0.34
CA PHE A 205 -4.51 -4.32 1.72
C PHE A 205 -3.39 -3.33 2.03
N GLY A 206 -2.15 -3.62 1.62
CA GLY A 206 -1.04 -2.67 1.75
C GLY A 206 -1.31 -1.31 1.08
N VAL A 207 -1.87 -1.30 -0.13
CA VAL A 207 -2.27 -0.04 -0.79
C VAL A 207 -3.35 0.69 0.02
N GLN A 208 -4.35 0.00 0.55
CA GLN A 208 -5.35 0.61 1.44
C GLN A 208 -4.70 1.22 2.70
N MET A 209 -3.71 0.55 3.30
CA MET A 209 -2.96 1.12 4.44
C MET A 209 -2.25 2.43 4.07
N THR A 210 -1.71 2.57 2.84
CA THR A 210 -1.07 3.84 2.40
C THR A 210 -2.04 5.01 2.39
N THR A 211 -3.31 4.80 2.03
CA THR A 211 -4.30 5.88 2.01
C THR A 211 -4.74 6.27 3.43
N TRP A 212 -4.85 5.30 4.33
CA TRP A 212 -5.16 5.58 5.74
C TRP A 212 -4.02 6.34 6.45
N ILE A 213 -2.79 6.21 5.95
CA ILE A 213 -1.64 7.03 6.34
C ILE A 213 -1.68 8.40 5.65
N GLY A 214 -1.87 8.46 4.34
CA GLY A 214 -1.64 9.65 3.52
C GLY A 214 -2.66 10.78 3.71
N GLN A 215 -3.85 10.49 4.25
CA GLN A 215 -4.81 11.53 4.68
C GLN A 215 -4.23 12.51 5.74
N ARG A 216 -3.03 12.28 6.28
CA ARG A 216 -2.39 13.06 7.34
C ARG A 216 -1.98 14.51 7.02
N THR A 217 -1.80 14.93 5.77
CA THR A 217 -0.91 16.10 5.53
C THR A 217 -1.53 17.39 5.01
N THR A 218 -2.80 17.43 4.57
CA THR A 218 -3.44 18.71 4.18
C THR A 218 -4.88 18.86 4.61
N LYS A 219 -5.07 19.20 5.89
CA LYS A 219 -5.93 20.28 6.42
C LYS A 219 -6.02 20.09 7.93
N PHE A 220 -5.50 21.05 8.70
CA PHE A 220 -5.67 21.16 10.15
C PHE A 220 -7.14 21.40 10.59
N VAL A 221 -8.16 20.86 9.90
CA VAL A 221 -9.57 21.20 10.17
C VAL A 221 -10.54 20.01 10.20
N ASP A 222 -10.18 18.79 9.78
CA ASP A 222 -11.07 17.65 10.03
C ASP A 222 -10.65 16.90 11.31
N ALA A 223 -11.46 17.05 12.36
CA ALA A 223 -11.27 16.47 13.69
C ALA A 223 -11.06 14.94 13.71
N PHE A 224 -11.28 14.27 12.58
CA PHE A 224 -11.12 12.83 12.42
C PHE A 224 -9.66 12.41 12.13
N LEU A 225 -8.83 13.29 11.55
CA LEU A 225 -7.45 12.97 11.15
C LEU A 225 -6.41 13.20 12.25
N VAL A 226 -6.76 13.96 13.28
CA VAL A 226 -5.95 14.19 14.49
C VAL A 226 -6.04 13.00 15.47
N ALA A 227 -6.87 12.00 15.19
CA ALA A 227 -7.20 10.94 16.15
C ALA A 227 -6.20 9.78 16.23
N LEU A 228 -5.39 9.52 15.19
CA LEU A 228 -4.37 8.45 15.26
C LEU A 228 -3.13 8.97 15.99
N ALA A 229 -2.86 8.42 17.18
CA ALA A 229 -1.65 8.75 17.92
C ALA A 229 -0.39 8.43 17.10
N PRO A 230 0.73 9.17 17.26
CA PRO A 230 1.99 8.92 16.57
C PRO A 230 2.50 7.47 16.66
N ALA A 231 2.18 6.77 17.76
CA ALA A 231 2.49 5.35 17.91
C ALA A 231 1.75 4.46 16.90
N VAL A 232 0.47 4.75 16.63
CA VAL A 232 -0.32 4.02 15.63
C VAL A 232 0.22 4.27 14.23
N VAL A 233 0.62 5.51 13.95
CA VAL A 233 1.29 5.90 12.69
C VAL A 233 2.52 5.06 12.44
N LEU A 234 3.43 4.98 13.42
CA LEU A 234 4.67 4.22 13.30
C LEU A 234 4.41 2.72 13.08
N LYS A 235 3.44 2.14 13.79
CA LYS A 235 3.09 0.72 13.63
C LYS A 235 2.53 0.41 12.25
N VAL A 236 1.70 1.30 11.71
CA VAL A 236 1.17 1.15 10.34
C VAL A 236 2.28 1.26 9.30
N THR A 237 3.17 2.25 9.41
CA THR A 237 4.31 2.38 8.50
C THR A 237 5.23 1.16 8.59
N GLY A 238 5.44 0.62 9.80
CA GLY A 238 6.21 -0.61 10.02
C GLY A 238 5.56 -1.89 9.49
N LEU A 239 4.24 -1.90 9.24
CA LEU A 239 3.53 -3.07 8.70
C LEU A 239 3.81 -3.29 7.21
N MET A 240 4.08 -2.21 6.46
CA MET A 240 4.24 -2.27 4.99
C MET A 240 5.42 -3.14 4.55
N PRO A 241 6.63 -2.97 5.12
CA PRO A 241 7.74 -3.88 4.87
C PRO A 241 7.43 -5.32 5.24
N GLN A 242 6.61 -5.56 6.27
CA GLN A 242 6.29 -6.90 6.76
C GLN A 242 5.33 -7.64 5.84
N ILE A 243 4.38 -6.93 5.21
CA ILE A 243 3.55 -7.49 4.13
C ILE A 243 4.43 -7.97 2.99
N ILE A 244 5.34 -7.11 2.50
CA ILE A 244 6.24 -7.43 1.39
C ILE A 244 7.18 -8.59 1.74
N GLU A 245 7.77 -8.56 2.94
CA GLU A 245 8.66 -9.62 3.44
C GLU A 245 7.94 -10.98 3.49
N ALA A 246 6.74 -11.03 4.07
CA ALA A 246 5.97 -12.26 4.17
C ALA A 246 5.61 -12.80 2.78
N LEU A 247 5.11 -11.96 1.88
CA LEU A 247 4.75 -12.37 0.53
C LEU A 247 5.98 -12.80 -0.30
N SER A 248 7.10 -12.11 -0.16
CA SER A 248 8.36 -12.48 -0.83
C SER A 248 8.84 -13.85 -0.33
N THR A 249 8.70 -14.12 0.97
CA THR A 249 9.02 -15.42 1.57
C THR A 249 8.09 -16.52 1.05
N VAL A 250 6.78 -16.25 0.95
CA VAL A 250 5.80 -17.15 0.33
C VAL A 250 6.20 -17.48 -1.10
N ALA A 251 6.48 -16.47 -1.93
CA ALA A 251 6.86 -16.65 -3.33
C ALA A 251 8.14 -17.51 -3.48
N LYS A 252 9.17 -17.26 -2.67
CA LYS A 252 10.42 -18.05 -2.66
C LYS A 252 10.23 -19.49 -2.19
N SER A 253 9.16 -19.78 -1.44
CA SER A 253 8.90 -21.11 -0.89
C SER A 253 8.17 -22.08 -1.81
N ILE A 254 7.52 -21.54 -2.85
CA ILE A 254 6.75 -22.34 -3.80
C ILE A 254 7.52 -22.64 -5.09
N GLY A 255 8.65 -21.96 -5.32
CA GLY A 255 9.37 -22.00 -6.60
C GLY A 255 8.57 -21.33 -7.71
N HIS A 256 9.25 -20.72 -8.69
CA HIS A 256 8.60 -20.25 -9.91
C HIS A 256 8.14 -21.43 -10.77
#